data_AF-A0A0L8HYW1-F1
#
_entry.id   AF-A0A0L8HYW1-F1
#
_cell.length_a   1.000
_cell.length_b   1.000
_cell.length_c   1.000
_cell.angle_alpha   90.00
_cell.angle_beta   90.00
_cell.angle_gamma   90.00
#
_symmetry.space_group_name_H-M   'P 1'
#
loop_
_entity.id
_entity.type
_entity.pdbx_description
1 polymer ?
#
loop_
_entity_poly.entity_id
_entity_poly.type
_entity_poly.pdbx_seq_one_letter_code
_entity_poly.pdbx_strand_id
1 'polypeptide(L)'
;MNIMQCPPFRLSNLFEISRDQDNLIEWVKTYGLLAEAHVCDDGHNCSFAKFRRLQDGYSWKCTARQCRKRFSIRKGSFFQKSNLPLKTILLFLYWWSIDVPLRRIMQELQIASWSTVVDWANFC
;
A
#
# COMPACT_ATOMS: atom_id res chain seq x y z
N MET A 1 18.90 -26.06 0.89
CA MET A 1 18.20 -24.76 0.78
C MET A 1 16.85 -24.92 1.46
N ASN A 2 16.74 -24.48 2.72
CA ASN A 2 15.46 -24.49 3.43
C ASN A 2 14.63 -23.35 2.83
N ILE A 3 13.76 -23.69 1.87
CA ILE A 3 12.63 -22.83 1.53
C ILE A 3 11.86 -22.72 2.84
N MET A 4 11.98 -21.59 3.53
CA MET A 4 11.07 -21.27 4.63
C MET A 4 9.67 -21.46 4.06
N GLN A 5 8.98 -22.52 4.48
CA GLN A 5 7.57 -22.68 4.22
C GLN A 5 6.90 -21.55 4.98
N CYS A 6 6.77 -20.39 4.33
CA CYS A 6 5.87 -19.35 4.78
C CYS A 6 4.50 -20.03 4.85
N PRO A 7 3.86 -20.11 6.03
CA PRO A 7 2.53 -20.70 6.12
C PRO A 7 1.63 -20.03 5.09
N PRO A 8 0.74 -20.78 4.41
CA PRO A 8 -0.04 -20.24 3.31
C PRO A 8 -0.80 -19.01 3.80
N PHE A 9 -0.47 -17.85 3.23
CA PHE A 9 -1.18 -16.61 3.49
C PHE A 9 -2.58 -16.75 2.91
N ARG A 10 -3.60 -16.73 3.76
CA ARG A 10 -5.00 -16.93 3.34
C ARG A 10 -5.69 -15.59 3.15
N LEU A 11 -6.73 -15.59 2.33
CA LEU A 11 -7.61 -14.44 2.17
C LEU A 11 -8.14 -13.90 3.52
N SER A 12 -8.46 -14.79 4.46
CA SER A 12 -8.91 -14.41 5.80
C SER A 12 -7.85 -13.62 6.57
N ASN A 13 -6.56 -13.95 6.42
CA ASN A 13 -5.49 -13.17 7.04
C ASN A 13 -5.50 -11.73 6.53
N LEU A 14 -5.70 -11.54 5.23
CA LEU A 14 -5.74 -10.19 4.65
C LEU A 14 -6.95 -9.40 5.17
N PHE A 15 -8.11 -10.03 5.35
CA PHE A 15 -9.26 -9.37 5.98
C PHE A 15 -8.98 -8.98 7.43
N GLU A 16 -8.33 -9.84 8.21
CA GLU A 16 -7.95 -9.53 9.60
C GLU A 16 -6.93 -8.39 9.70
N ILE A 17 -5.91 -8.40 8.84
CA ILE A 17 -4.89 -7.33 8.79
C ILE A 17 -5.52 -6.00 8.36
N SER A 18 -6.47 -6.04 7.42
CA SER A 18 -7.14 -4.87 6.88
C SER A 18 -8.49 -4.56 7.56
N ARG A 19 -8.66 -5.03 8.80
CA ARG A 19 -9.82 -4.74 9.65
C ARG A 19 -9.91 -3.26 10.02
N ASP A 20 -8.77 -2.62 10.19
CA ASP A 20 -8.63 -1.19 10.43
C ASP A 20 -7.36 -0.68 9.74
N GLN A 21 -7.32 0.63 9.54
CA GLN A 21 -6.26 1.27 8.78
C GLN A 21 -4.90 1.23 9.50
N ASP A 22 -4.87 1.24 10.83
CA ASP A 22 -3.61 1.26 11.57
C ASP A 22 -2.91 -0.09 11.46
N ASN A 23 -3.65 -1.18 11.64
CA ASN A 23 -3.14 -2.55 11.48
C ASN A 23 -2.66 -2.80 10.05
N LEU A 24 -3.42 -2.35 9.05
CA LEU A 24 -3.01 -2.42 7.65
C LEU A 24 -1.67 -1.70 7.40
N ILE A 25 -1.53 -0.48 7.93
CA ILE A 25 -0.32 0.33 7.78
C ILE A 25 0.88 -0.30 8.49
N GLU A 26 0.68 -0.84 9.69
CA GLU A 26 1.74 -1.55 10.42
C GLU A 26 2.21 -2.78 9.65
N TRP A 27 1.27 -3.58 9.14
CA TRP A 27 1.61 -4.76 8.36
C TRP A 27 2.40 -4.42 7.09
N VAL A 28 1.95 -3.46 6.28
CA VAL A 28 2.69 -3.10 5.05
C VAL A 28 4.07 -2.51 5.34
N LYS A 29 4.28 -1.89 6.51
CA LYS A 29 5.62 -1.45 6.95
C LYS A 29 6.52 -2.62 7.32
N THR A 30 5.99 -3.60 8.04
CA THR A 30 6.75 -4.81 8.45
C THR A 30 7.34 -5.56 7.25
N TYR A 31 6.67 -5.52 6.10
CA TYR A 31 7.13 -6.13 4.85
C TYR A 31 7.85 -5.16 3.90
N GLY A 32 8.17 -3.94 4.34
CA GLY A 32 8.92 -2.96 3.53
C GLY A 32 8.18 -2.41 2.31
N LEU A 33 6.84 -2.53 2.26
CA LEU A 33 6.03 -2.06 1.12
C LEU A 33 5.80 -0.53 1.16
N LEU A 34 6.06 0.10 2.30
CA LEU A 34 6.17 1.54 2.47
C LEU A 34 7.64 1.93 2.69
N ALA A 35 8.01 3.14 2.28
CA ALA A 35 9.34 3.67 2.58
C ALA A 35 9.52 3.78 4.11
N GLU A 36 10.72 3.49 4.61
CA GLU A 36 11.02 3.58 6.05
C GLU A 36 11.25 5.03 6.51
N ALA A 37 11.71 5.88 5.59
CA ALA A 37 11.99 7.28 5.82
C ALA A 37 11.64 8.12 4.59
N HIS A 38 11.45 9.43 4.80
CA HIS A 38 11.22 10.37 3.73
C HIS A 38 11.98 11.68 3.96
N VAL A 39 12.61 12.19 2.90
CA VAL A 39 13.24 13.50 2.85
C VAL A 39 12.43 14.37 1.88
N CYS A 40 12.09 15.59 2.30
CA CYS A 40 11.33 16.50 1.45
C CYS A 40 12.19 17.05 0.32
N ASP A 41 11.55 17.69 -0.66
CA ASP A 41 12.25 18.25 -1.83
C ASP A 41 13.26 19.36 -1.46
N ASP A 42 13.17 19.92 -0.23
CA ASP A 42 14.12 20.91 0.32
C ASP A 42 15.23 20.26 1.17
N GLY A 43 15.35 18.93 1.18
CA GLY A 43 16.41 18.19 1.90
C GLY A 43 16.17 17.96 3.40
N HIS A 44 15.00 18.31 3.93
CA HIS A 44 14.69 18.10 5.35
C HIS A 44 14.06 16.74 5.61
N ASN A 45 14.40 16.13 6.75
CA ASN A 45 13.75 14.90 7.23
C ASN A 45 12.24 15.11 7.45
N CYS A 46 11.47 14.06 7.19
CA CYS A 46 10.05 14.01 7.48
C CYS A 46 9.74 12.94 8.55
N SER A 47 8.76 13.22 9.39
CA SER A 47 8.22 12.26 10.35
C SER A 47 6.93 11.63 9.83
N PHE A 48 6.72 10.35 10.15
CA PHE A 48 5.49 9.64 9.86
C PHE A 48 4.42 10.09 10.86
N ALA A 49 3.28 10.61 10.39
CA ALA A 49 2.28 11.19 11.27
C ALA A 49 0.85 10.81 10.86
N LYS A 50 -0.02 10.56 11.85
CA LYS A 50 -1.47 10.42 11.60
C LYS A 50 -2.02 11.66 10.94
N PHE A 51 -2.82 11.44 9.91
CA PHE A 51 -3.55 12.49 9.21
C PHE A 51 -4.82 11.91 8.57
N ARG A 52 -5.85 11.74 9.40
CA ARG A 52 -7.11 11.05 9.08
C ARG A 52 -7.91 11.64 7.90
N ARG A 53 -7.52 12.83 7.40
CA ARG A 53 -8.14 13.46 6.23
C ARG A 53 -7.71 12.82 4.90
N LEU A 54 -6.62 12.05 4.89
CA LEU A 54 -6.15 11.32 3.71
C LEU A 54 -6.70 9.89 3.69
N GLN A 55 -6.81 9.33 2.49
CA GLN A 55 -7.27 7.96 2.25
C GLN A 55 -6.54 6.92 3.11
N ASP A 56 -5.22 7.05 3.25
CA ASP A 56 -4.42 6.11 4.03
C ASP A 56 -4.39 6.42 5.53
N GLY A 57 -4.96 7.54 5.97
CA GLY A 57 -4.96 7.97 7.37
C GLY A 57 -3.62 8.50 7.91
N TYR A 58 -2.57 8.54 7.08
CA TYR A 58 -1.22 8.96 7.45
C TYR A 58 -0.56 9.83 6.37
N SER A 59 0.47 10.57 6.75
CA SER A 59 1.32 11.35 5.85
C SER A 59 2.75 11.44 6.37
N TRP A 60 3.72 11.60 5.48
CA TRP A 60 5.02 12.18 5.84
C TRP A 60 4.84 13.68 6.07
N LYS A 61 5.28 14.18 7.22
CA LYS A 61 5.27 15.62 7.55
C LYS A 61 6.70 16.09 7.72
N CYS A 62 7.10 17.12 6.96
CA CYS A 62 8.40 17.72 7.13
C CYS A 62 8.56 18.26 8.56
N THR A 63 9.70 17.96 9.19
CA THR A 63 9.98 18.37 10.58
C THR A 63 10.46 19.82 10.69
N ALA A 64 10.97 20.40 9.61
CA ALA A 64 11.38 21.79 9.55
C ALA A 64 10.18 22.74 9.68
N ARG A 65 10.22 23.62 10.69
CA ARG A 65 9.09 24.52 11.07
C ARG A 65 8.69 25.48 9.94
N GLN A 66 9.63 25.82 9.07
CA GLN A 66 9.47 26.70 7.93
C GLN A 66 8.89 25.98 6.68
N CYS A 67 9.17 24.69 6.49
CA CYS A 67 8.75 23.96 5.29
C CYS A 67 7.27 23.55 5.39
N ARG A 68 6.85 22.94 6.51
CA ARG A 68 5.46 22.49 6.80
C ARG A 68 4.81 21.59 5.73
N LYS A 69 5.53 21.19 4.68
CA LYS A 69 5.04 20.32 3.59
C LYS A 69 4.64 18.94 4.14
N ARG A 70 3.66 18.34 3.47
CA ARG A 70 3.22 16.97 3.69
C ARG A 70 3.31 16.18 2.39
N PHE A 71 3.59 14.90 2.51
CA PHE A 71 3.70 13.98 1.38
C PHE A 71 2.90 12.71 1.67
N SER A 72 2.43 12.07 0.61
CA SER A 72 1.81 10.75 0.71
C SER A 72 2.82 9.76 1.29
N ILE A 73 2.35 8.88 2.19
CA ILE A 73 3.18 7.78 2.71
C ILE A 73 3.63 6.81 1.62
N ARG A 74 2.94 6.81 0.48
CA ARG A 74 3.23 5.97 -0.70
C ARG A 74 4.41 6.48 -1.54
N LYS A 75 4.91 7.70 -1.29
CA LYS A 75 6.03 8.27 -2.05
C LYS A 75 7.29 7.43 -1.77
N GLY A 76 7.98 7.00 -2.83
CA GLY A 76 9.17 6.15 -2.76
C GLY A 76 8.89 4.70 -2.39
N SER A 77 7.66 4.19 -2.54
CA SER A 77 7.30 2.83 -2.14
C SER A 77 6.61 2.05 -3.27
N PHE A 78 6.34 0.76 -3.02
CA PHE A 78 5.60 -0.12 -3.92
C PHE A 78 4.22 0.46 -4.34
N PHE A 79 3.59 1.26 -3.48
CA PHE A 79 2.28 1.85 -3.74
C PHE A 79 2.31 3.22 -4.43
N GLN A 80 3.49 3.68 -4.86
CA GLN A 80 3.66 5.01 -5.42
C GLN A 80 2.75 5.24 -6.64
N LYS A 81 2.17 6.44 -6.75
CA LYS A 81 1.29 6.89 -7.85
C LYS A 81 -0.06 6.16 -7.96
N SER A 82 -0.31 5.11 -7.17
CA SER A 82 -1.62 4.47 -7.16
C SER A 82 -2.63 5.28 -6.36
N ASN A 83 -3.84 5.40 -6.90
CA ASN A 83 -5.01 5.96 -6.22
C ASN A 83 -5.93 4.87 -5.63
N LEU A 84 -5.65 3.59 -5.88
CA LEU A 84 -6.43 2.50 -5.28
C LEU A 84 -6.21 2.45 -3.76
N PRO A 85 -7.22 2.10 -2.95
CA PRO A 85 -7.01 1.83 -1.53
C PRO A 85 -5.93 0.75 -1.32
N LEU A 86 -5.09 0.87 -0.29
CA LEU A 86 -4.05 -0.13 0.01
C LEU A 86 -4.65 -1.53 0.16
N LYS A 87 -5.79 -1.64 0.85
CA LYS A 87 -6.55 -2.91 0.97
C LYS A 87 -6.91 -3.51 -0.39
N THR A 88 -7.40 -2.67 -1.31
CA THR A 88 -7.76 -3.10 -2.67
C THR A 88 -6.55 -3.61 -3.43
N ILE A 89 -5.40 -2.94 -3.31
CA ILE A 89 -4.14 -3.39 -3.93
C ILE A 89 -3.73 -4.74 -3.35
N LEU A 90 -3.72 -4.92 -2.03
CA LEU A 90 -3.35 -6.20 -1.44
C LEU A 90 -4.30 -7.35 -1.83
N LEU A 91 -5.61 -7.08 -1.93
CA LEU A 91 -6.58 -8.08 -2.40
C LEU A 91 -6.34 -8.43 -3.87
N PHE A 92 -5.99 -7.44 -4.69
CA PHE A 92 -5.59 -7.65 -6.08
C PHE A 92 -4.40 -8.60 -6.14
N LEU A 93 -3.32 -8.29 -5.42
CA LEU A 93 -2.10 -9.12 -5.39
C LEU A 93 -2.41 -10.55 -4.94
N TYR A 94 -3.24 -10.70 -3.91
CA TYR A 94 -3.64 -12.02 -3.42
C TYR A 94 -4.33 -12.84 -4.51
N TRP A 95 -5.39 -12.32 -5.15
CA TRP A 95 -6.11 -13.06 -6.18
C TRP A 95 -5.29 -13.27 -7.45
N TRP A 96 -4.46 -12.29 -7.81
CA TRP A 96 -3.52 -12.41 -8.92
C TRP A 96 -2.51 -13.53 -8.67
N SER A 97 -1.97 -13.65 -7.45
CA SER A 97 -0.96 -14.67 -7.10
C SER A 97 -1.49 -16.11 -7.11
N ILE A 98 -2.81 -16.29 -7.20
CA ILE A 98 -3.46 -17.60 -7.30
C ILE A 98 -4.20 -17.76 -8.65
N ASP A 99 -3.73 -17.05 -9.67
CA ASP A 99 -4.17 -17.16 -11.07
C ASP A 99 -5.67 -16.89 -11.30
N VAL A 100 -6.30 -16.06 -10.48
CA VAL A 100 -7.69 -15.62 -10.73
C VAL A 100 -7.71 -14.74 -11.98
N PRO A 101 -8.63 -14.98 -12.95
CA PRO A 101 -8.72 -14.17 -14.16
C PRO A 101 -8.90 -12.68 -13.84
N LEU A 102 -8.12 -11.81 -14.51
CA LEU A 102 -8.14 -10.35 -14.27
C LEU A 102 -9.55 -9.73 -14.35
N ARG A 103 -10.42 -10.23 -15.23
CA ARG A 103 -11.82 -9.77 -15.32
C ARG A 103 -12.62 -10.08 -14.06
N ARG A 104 -12.37 -11.22 -13.41
CA ARG A 104 -12.97 -11.59 -12.12
C ARG A 104 -12.43 -10.68 -11.01
N ILE A 105 -11.12 -10.48 -10.93
CA ILE A 105 -10.49 -9.57 -9.96
C ILE A 105 -11.08 -8.15 -10.09
N MET A 106 -11.20 -7.64 -11.31
CA MET A 106 -11.79 -6.34 -11.60
C MET A 106 -13.21 -6.22 -11.05
N GLN A 107 -14.06 -7.23 -11.30
CA GLN A 107 -15.44 -7.26 -10.85
C GLN A 107 -15.54 -7.30 -9.33
N GLU A 108 -14.82 -8.22 -8.69
CA GLU A 108 -14.83 -8.41 -7.23
C GLU A 108 -14.29 -7.19 -6.48
N LEU A 109 -13.26 -6.52 -7.00
CA LEU A 109 -12.68 -5.32 -6.39
C LEU A 109 -13.34 -4.01 -6.81
N GLN A 110 -14.34 -4.07 -7.71
CA GLN A 110 -15.01 -2.90 -8.27
C GLN A 110 -14.03 -1.86 -8.86
N ILE A 111 -12.96 -2.34 -9.50
CA ILE A 111 -11.98 -1.48 -10.17
C ILE A 111 -12.60 -1.02 -11.49
N ALA A 112 -12.84 0.29 -11.63
CA ALA A 112 -13.58 0.82 -12.77
C ALA A 112 -12.84 0.71 -14.11
N SER A 113 -11.50 0.82 -14.11
CA SER A 113 -10.71 0.83 -15.33
C SER A 113 -10.03 -0.51 -15.59
N TRP A 114 -10.24 -1.06 -16.79
CA TRP A 114 -9.47 -2.20 -17.27
C TRP A 114 -7.97 -1.90 -17.37
N SER A 115 -7.58 -0.68 -17.76
CA SER A 115 -6.17 -0.31 -17.85
C SER A 115 -5.48 -0.41 -16.49
N THR A 116 -6.15 0.03 -15.41
CA THR A 116 -5.62 -0.07 -14.05
C THR A 116 -5.38 -1.53 -13.63
N VAL A 117 -6.29 -2.44 -13.99
CA VAL A 117 -6.15 -3.87 -13.70
C VAL A 117 -4.96 -4.48 -14.45
N VAL A 118 -4.81 -4.14 -15.73
CA VAL A 118 -3.68 -4.60 -16.54
C VAL A 118 -2.35 -4.03 -16.05
N ASP A 119 -2.31 -2.73 -15.71
CA ASP A 119 -1.13 -2.08 -15.16
C ASP A 119 -0.66 -2.78 -13.89
N TRP A 120 -1.58 -3.07 -12.96
CA TRP A 120 -1.27 -3.81 -11.75
C TRP A 120 -0.79 -5.24 -12.02
N ALA A 121 -1.37 -5.93 -12.99
CA ALA A 121 -0.91 -7.26 -13.38
C ALA A 121 0.51 -7.23 -14.00
N ASN A 122 0.90 -6.13 -14.64
CA ASN A 122 2.25 -5.96 -15.21
C ASN A 122 3.31 -5.53 -14.17
N PHE A 123 2.89 -5.02 -13.02
CA PHE A 123 3.80 -4.67 -11.91
C PHE A 123 4.13 -5.88 -11.01
N CYS A 124 3.40 -6.98 -11.16
CA CYS A 124 3.56 -8.22 -10.40
C CYS A 124 4.40 -9.22 -11.19
#